data_AF-A0A4P7W3F8-F1
#
_entry.id   AF-A0A4P7W3F8-F1
#
_cell.length_a   1.000
_cell.length_b   1.000
_cell.length_c   1.000
_cell.angle_alpha   90.00
_cell.angle_beta   90.00
_cell.angle_gamma   90.00
#
_symmetry.space_group_name_H-M   'P 1'
#
loop_
_entity.id
_entity.type
_entity.pdbx_description
1 polymer ?
#
loop_
_entity_poly.entity_id
_entity_poly.type
_entity_poly.pdbx_seq_one_letter_code
_entity_poly.pdbx_strand_id
1 'polypeptide(L)'
;MRLNLRHLWAMSAISASVAVSAQSITTSPAIITEDSKDIVITFHSDGGNRGLVGASASTGIYAHTGVITNLSDGQWKNAPTWGTNTEKYKLTYTGPFTWEMRIPDLREYYNITASNENIEKLAFVFRNSDGSSECKTGCGGDIFVQVFPKNFPASKEAVYPAAHPRWERKSMPMVL
;
A
#
# COMPACT_ATOMS: atom_id res chain seq x y z
N MET A 1 25.31 -21.98 -57.32
CA MET A 1 24.26 -21.08 -56.79
C MET A 1 24.69 -20.67 -55.39
N ARG A 2 25.05 -19.39 -55.18
CA ARG A 2 25.56 -18.88 -53.89
C ARG A 2 24.38 -18.32 -53.08
N LEU A 3 24.14 -18.82 -51.86
CA LEU A 3 23.29 -18.13 -50.89
C LEU A 3 24.18 -17.64 -49.73
N ASN A 4 24.33 -16.31 -49.64
CA ASN A 4 25.04 -15.62 -48.56
C ASN A 4 24.05 -15.30 -47.44
N LEU A 5 24.15 -15.98 -46.29
CA LEU A 5 23.30 -15.71 -45.13
C LEU A 5 23.93 -14.60 -44.26
N ARG A 6 23.64 -13.35 -44.59
CA ARG A 6 23.99 -12.17 -43.80
C ARG A 6 22.85 -11.88 -42.81
N HIS A 7 23.17 -12.00 -41.51
CA HIS A 7 22.54 -11.31 -40.36
C HIS A 7 21.03 -11.50 -40.15
N LEU A 8 20.66 -12.41 -39.24
CA LEU A 8 19.35 -12.40 -38.57
C LEU A 8 19.55 -12.00 -37.11
N TRP A 9 19.41 -10.69 -36.90
CA TRP A 9 18.78 -9.99 -35.79
C TRP A 9 18.69 -10.70 -34.42
N ALA A 10 19.40 -10.12 -33.46
CA ALA A 10 19.13 -10.25 -32.04
C ALA A 10 17.68 -9.91 -31.73
N MET A 11 16.90 -10.90 -31.30
CA MET A 11 15.71 -10.70 -30.48
C MET A 11 15.98 -11.31 -29.11
N SER A 12 16.83 -10.63 -28.33
CA SER A 12 16.80 -10.80 -26.88
C SER A 12 15.49 -10.16 -26.43
N ALA A 13 14.47 -10.99 -26.20
CA ALA A 13 13.21 -10.58 -25.64
C ALA A 13 13.49 -9.83 -24.33
N ILE A 14 13.28 -8.51 -24.33
CA ILE A 14 13.15 -7.72 -23.12
C ILE A 14 11.87 -8.24 -22.47
N SER A 15 12.04 -9.18 -21.53
CA SER A 15 10.98 -9.60 -20.63
C SER A 15 10.66 -8.37 -19.78
N ALA A 16 9.64 -7.62 -20.19
CA ALA A 16 9.04 -6.59 -19.36
C ALA A 16 8.41 -7.30 -18.16
N SER A 17 9.18 -7.45 -17.09
CA SER A 17 8.68 -7.91 -15.80
C SER A 17 7.61 -6.93 -15.37
N VAL A 18 6.34 -7.31 -15.55
CA VAL A 18 5.22 -6.61 -14.93
C VAL A 18 5.44 -6.70 -13.43
N ALA A 19 5.75 -5.57 -12.80
CA ALA A 19 5.86 -5.50 -11.35
C ALA A 19 4.47 -5.83 -10.76
N VAL A 20 4.29 -7.06 -10.27
CA VAL A 20 3.16 -7.40 -9.40
C VAL A 20 3.24 -6.46 -8.20
N SER A 21 2.13 -5.78 -7.87
CA SER A 21 2.08 -4.97 -6.66
C SER A 21 2.17 -5.89 -5.44
N ALA A 22 3.33 -5.92 -4.78
CA ALA A 22 3.53 -6.63 -3.52
C ALA A 22 2.82 -5.97 -2.31
N GLN A 23 1.90 -5.03 -2.58
CA GLN A 23 1.23 -4.23 -1.58
C GLN A 23 0.11 -5.03 -0.93
N SER A 24 0.25 -5.33 0.36
CA SER A 24 -0.74 -6.06 1.15
C SER A 24 -1.84 -5.17 1.72
N ILE A 25 -1.73 -3.83 1.64
CA ILE A 25 -2.73 -2.89 2.17
C ILE A 25 -2.99 -1.75 1.21
N THR A 26 -4.26 -1.39 1.01
CA THR A 26 -4.70 -0.09 0.49
C THR A 26 -5.55 0.65 1.52
N THR A 27 -5.64 1.98 1.44
CA THR A 27 -6.42 2.77 2.38
C THR A 27 -7.40 3.71 1.68
N SER A 28 -8.52 3.99 2.33
CA SER A 28 -9.45 5.05 1.96
C SER A 28 -9.70 5.93 3.19
N PRO A 29 -9.37 7.23 3.18
CA PRO A 29 -8.72 7.96 2.08
C PRO A 29 -7.33 7.41 1.74
N ALA A 30 -6.89 7.62 0.49
CA ALA A 30 -5.58 7.17 0.01
C ALA A 30 -4.42 7.89 0.72
N ILE A 31 -4.66 9.14 1.14
CA ILE A 31 -3.77 9.91 2.00
C ILE A 31 -4.44 9.99 3.36
N ILE A 32 -3.77 9.46 4.39
CA ILE A 32 -4.24 9.56 5.77
C ILE A 32 -3.54 10.74 6.43
N THR A 33 -4.33 11.64 6.99
CA THR A 33 -3.89 12.72 7.88
C THR A 33 -4.30 12.42 9.32
N GLU A 34 -3.71 13.10 10.29
CA GLU A 34 -4.06 12.91 11.72
C GLU A 34 -5.52 13.21 12.07
N ASP A 35 -6.23 13.98 11.24
CA ASP A 35 -7.65 14.30 11.38
C ASP A 35 -8.56 13.52 10.44
N SER A 36 -8.00 12.59 9.64
CA SER A 36 -8.78 11.70 8.79
C SER A 36 -9.79 10.89 9.63
N LYS A 37 -11.01 10.81 9.12
CA LYS A 37 -12.13 10.08 9.71
C LYS A 37 -12.55 8.93 8.80
N ASP A 38 -13.20 7.94 9.40
CA ASP A 38 -13.82 6.81 8.70
C ASP A 38 -12.82 6.09 7.78
N ILE A 39 -11.59 5.92 8.26
CA ILE A 39 -10.50 5.29 7.51
C ILE A 39 -10.85 3.82 7.29
N VAL A 40 -10.79 3.37 6.04
CA VAL A 40 -10.89 1.97 5.68
C VAL A 40 -9.51 1.45 5.32
N ILE A 41 -9.08 0.40 6.02
CA ILE A 41 -7.89 -0.39 5.72
C ILE A 41 -8.35 -1.62 4.95
N THR A 42 -7.98 -1.71 3.68
CA THR A 42 -8.25 -2.89 2.85
C THR A 42 -6.99 -3.74 2.78
N PHE A 43 -7.07 -4.95 3.34
CA PHE A 43 -6.01 -5.94 3.33
C PHE A 43 -6.18 -6.90 2.13
N HIS A 44 -5.09 -7.11 1.40
CA HIS A 44 -4.97 -8.03 0.26
C HIS A 44 -4.05 -9.20 0.64
N SER A 45 -4.61 -10.40 0.83
CA SER A 45 -3.84 -11.56 1.34
C SER A 45 -2.96 -12.24 0.30
N ASP A 46 -3.16 -11.95 -0.97
CA ASP A 46 -2.33 -12.34 -2.10
C ASP A 46 -1.14 -11.39 -2.32
N GLY A 47 -1.10 -10.27 -1.62
CA GLY A 47 0.05 -9.37 -1.51
C GLY A 47 1.03 -9.76 -0.39
N GLY A 48 2.08 -8.97 -0.21
CA GLY A 48 3.06 -9.17 0.86
C GLY A 48 3.81 -10.51 0.77
N ASN A 49 4.04 -11.15 1.92
CA ASN A 49 4.64 -12.49 2.00
C ASN A 49 3.65 -13.63 1.71
N ARG A 50 2.38 -13.31 1.40
CA ARG A 50 1.33 -14.28 1.02
C ARG A 50 1.01 -15.33 2.09
N GLY A 51 1.38 -15.10 3.35
CA GLY A 51 1.14 -16.07 4.42
C GLY A 51 -0.34 -16.33 4.72
N LEU A 52 -1.24 -15.47 4.23
CA LEU A 52 -2.70 -15.61 4.38
C LEU A 52 -3.44 -15.83 3.04
N VAL A 53 -2.75 -16.20 1.96
CA VAL A 53 -3.38 -16.35 0.63
C VAL A 53 -4.46 -17.44 0.59
N GLY A 54 -4.38 -18.45 1.46
CA GLY A 54 -5.36 -19.53 1.58
C GLY A 54 -6.55 -19.22 2.50
N ALA A 55 -6.60 -18.02 3.09
CA ALA A 55 -7.69 -17.62 3.97
C ALA A 55 -9.01 -17.50 3.19
N SER A 56 -10.09 -17.97 3.81
CA SER A 56 -11.46 -17.88 3.27
C SER A 56 -12.31 -16.95 4.13
N ALA A 57 -13.58 -16.75 3.75
CA ALA A 57 -14.53 -15.97 4.53
C ALA A 57 -14.75 -16.50 5.96
N SER A 58 -14.49 -17.80 6.21
CA SER A 58 -14.58 -18.39 7.55
C SER A 58 -13.27 -18.30 8.35
N THR A 59 -12.16 -17.93 7.71
CA THR A 59 -10.91 -17.66 8.40
C THR A 59 -11.03 -16.34 9.15
N GLY A 60 -11.05 -16.38 10.49
CA GLY A 60 -10.97 -15.17 11.30
C GLY A 60 -9.61 -14.50 11.08
N ILE A 61 -9.61 -13.31 10.47
CA ILE A 61 -8.41 -12.49 10.26
C ILE A 61 -8.44 -11.30 11.21
N TYR A 62 -7.30 -11.05 11.86
CA TYR A 62 -7.12 -10.00 12.84
C TYR A 62 -5.88 -9.18 12.55
N ALA A 63 -5.98 -7.86 12.75
CA ALA A 63 -4.85 -6.95 12.71
C ALA A 63 -4.17 -6.86 14.08
N HIS A 64 -2.90 -7.27 14.18
CA HIS A 64 -2.03 -6.77 15.23
C HIS A 64 -1.51 -5.41 14.78
N THR A 65 -2.13 -4.35 15.30
CA THR A 65 -1.92 -2.99 14.81
C THR A 65 -1.62 -2.00 15.92
N GLY A 66 -0.73 -1.07 15.65
CA GLY A 66 -0.32 0.02 16.53
C GLY A 66 0.08 1.27 15.75
N VAL A 67 0.65 2.24 16.44
CA VAL A 67 1.07 3.53 15.88
C VAL A 67 2.52 3.83 16.21
N ILE A 68 3.25 4.43 15.27
CA ILE A 68 4.50 5.14 15.54
C ILE A 68 4.16 6.62 15.67
N THR A 69 4.62 7.23 16.75
CA THR A 69 4.42 8.64 17.06
C THR A 69 5.75 9.35 17.23
N ASN A 70 5.73 10.69 17.22
CA ASN A 70 6.89 11.53 17.51
C ASN A 70 7.50 11.28 18.91
N LEU A 71 6.77 10.62 19.82
CA LEU A 71 7.21 10.30 21.19
C LEU A 71 7.65 8.84 21.36
N SER A 72 7.71 8.07 20.27
CA SER A 72 7.83 6.60 20.32
C SER A 72 9.23 6.07 19.96
N ASP A 73 10.19 6.95 19.67
CA ASP A 73 11.56 6.60 19.25
C ASP A 73 11.60 5.62 18.06
N GLY A 74 10.65 5.77 17.13
CA GLY A 74 10.51 4.92 15.95
C GLY A 74 9.96 3.51 16.24
N GLN A 75 9.58 3.21 17.47
CA GLN A 75 8.94 1.94 17.84
C GLN A 75 7.43 2.10 17.84
N TRP A 76 6.69 1.21 17.17
CA TRP A 76 5.23 1.26 17.29
C TRP A 76 4.76 0.93 18.71
N LYS A 77 3.67 1.57 19.13
CA LYS A 77 3.03 1.44 20.43
C LYS A 77 1.54 1.18 20.24
N ASN A 78 0.85 0.95 21.37
CA ASN A 78 -0.59 0.83 21.44
C ASN A 78 -1.17 -0.36 20.64
N ALA A 79 -0.32 -1.35 20.35
CA ALA A 79 -0.74 -2.63 19.80
C ALA A 79 -1.32 -3.54 20.89
N PRO A 80 -2.33 -4.37 20.58
CA PRO A 80 -2.84 -5.33 21.54
C PRO A 80 -1.80 -6.41 21.84
N THR A 81 -1.93 -7.14 22.96
CA THR A 81 -1.13 -8.34 23.19
C THR A 81 -1.27 -9.30 22.00
N TRP A 82 -0.18 -9.91 21.57
CA TRP A 82 -0.20 -10.89 20.49
C TRP A 82 -1.25 -11.99 20.76
N GLY A 83 -1.99 -12.41 19.73
CA GLY A 83 -3.09 -13.37 19.88
C GLY A 83 -4.44 -12.77 20.31
N THR A 84 -4.54 -11.47 20.60
CA THR A 84 -5.82 -10.81 20.94
C THR A 84 -6.79 -10.81 19.75
N ASN A 85 -7.92 -11.51 19.87
CA ASN A 85 -8.94 -11.69 18.82
C ASN A 85 -10.24 -10.92 19.12
N THR A 86 -10.16 -9.67 19.56
CA THR A 86 -11.37 -8.86 19.82
C THR A 86 -11.96 -8.28 18.53
N GLU A 87 -13.25 -7.93 18.56
CA GLU A 87 -13.96 -7.38 17.40
C GLU A 87 -13.31 -6.11 16.86
N LYS A 88 -12.73 -5.29 17.75
CA LYS A 88 -11.96 -4.09 17.40
C LYS A 88 -10.90 -4.35 16.32
N TYR A 89 -10.22 -5.50 16.37
CA TYR A 89 -9.11 -5.84 15.47
C TYR A 89 -9.49 -6.81 14.36
N LYS A 90 -10.75 -7.24 14.32
CA LYS A 90 -11.21 -8.24 13.36
C LYS A 90 -11.46 -7.59 12.00
N LEU A 91 -11.00 -8.24 10.94
CA LEU A 91 -11.30 -7.83 9.59
C LEU A 91 -12.56 -8.52 9.07
N THR A 92 -13.30 -7.80 8.23
CA THR A 92 -14.48 -8.30 7.51
C THR A 92 -14.08 -8.78 6.13
N TYR A 93 -14.42 -10.00 5.76
CA TYR A 93 -14.21 -10.50 4.39
C TYR A 93 -15.13 -9.77 3.41
N THR A 94 -14.57 -9.21 2.32
CA THR A 94 -15.33 -8.47 1.30
C THR A 94 -15.21 -9.07 -0.09
N GLY A 95 -14.25 -9.98 -0.32
CA GLY A 95 -14.10 -10.67 -1.60
C GLY A 95 -12.86 -11.54 -1.67
N PRO A 96 -12.60 -12.19 -2.81
CA PRO A 96 -11.39 -12.98 -3.01
C PRO A 96 -10.13 -12.20 -2.63
N PHE A 97 -9.37 -12.75 -1.70
CA PHE A 97 -8.15 -12.14 -1.15
C PHE A 97 -8.33 -10.76 -0.50
N THR A 98 -9.57 -10.29 -0.26
CA THR A 98 -9.83 -8.94 0.23
C THR A 98 -10.59 -8.95 1.56
N TRP A 99 -10.04 -8.23 2.53
CA TRP A 99 -10.67 -7.99 3.82
C TRP A 99 -10.59 -6.50 4.19
N GLU A 100 -11.54 -6.02 4.99
CA GLU A 100 -11.60 -4.64 5.41
C GLU A 100 -11.64 -4.50 6.94
N MET A 101 -11.02 -3.43 7.42
CA MET A 101 -11.12 -2.96 8.80
C MET A 101 -11.37 -1.45 8.78
N ARG A 102 -12.22 -0.97 9.69
CA ARG A 102 -12.55 0.46 9.82
C ARG A 102 -11.91 1.05 11.06
N ILE A 103 -11.33 2.24 10.89
CA ILE A 103 -10.78 3.08 11.96
C ILE A 103 -11.51 4.43 11.91
N PRO A 104 -12.54 4.64 12.74
CA PRO A 104 -13.36 5.86 12.71
C PRO A 104 -12.56 7.13 13.01
N ASP A 105 -11.69 7.07 14.01
CA ASP A 105 -10.76 8.14 14.39
C ASP A 105 -9.46 7.52 14.89
N LEU A 106 -8.31 8.03 14.43
CA LEU A 106 -7.01 7.47 14.80
C LEU A 106 -6.72 7.58 16.30
N ARG A 107 -6.99 8.74 16.90
CA ARG A 107 -6.60 9.00 18.30
C ARG A 107 -7.45 8.21 19.27
N GLU A 108 -8.76 8.17 19.05
CA GLU A 108 -9.70 7.35 19.81
C GLU A 108 -9.39 5.87 19.62
N TYR A 109 -9.18 5.43 18.38
CA TYR A 109 -8.91 4.02 18.10
C TYR A 109 -7.62 3.53 18.78
N TYR A 110 -6.56 4.34 18.83
CA TYR A 110 -5.30 3.98 19.49
C TYR A 110 -5.16 4.52 20.92
N ASN A 111 -6.21 5.09 21.53
CA ASN A 111 -6.20 5.66 22.88
C ASN A 111 -5.13 6.75 23.12
N ILE A 112 -4.91 7.64 22.14
CA ILE A 112 -3.90 8.71 22.20
C ILE A 112 -4.52 10.00 22.74
N THR A 113 -4.27 10.30 24.01
CA THR A 113 -4.87 11.45 24.72
C THR A 113 -3.97 12.69 24.73
N ALA A 114 -2.64 12.52 24.67
CA ALA A 114 -1.69 13.63 24.75
C ALA A 114 -1.70 14.49 23.49
N SER A 115 -2.08 15.78 23.61
CA SER A 115 -2.25 16.68 22.47
C SER A 115 -0.95 16.97 21.69
N ASN A 116 0.22 16.74 22.29
CA ASN A 116 1.54 16.88 21.68
C ASN A 116 2.09 15.57 21.08
N GLU A 117 1.34 14.48 21.18
CA GLU A 117 1.67 13.21 20.54
C GLU A 117 1.03 13.16 19.15
N ASN A 118 1.86 13.20 18.11
CA ASN A 118 1.46 13.18 16.72
C ASN A 118 1.68 11.79 16.13
N ILE A 119 0.68 11.27 15.41
CA ILE A 119 0.75 9.96 14.77
C ILE A 119 1.49 10.12 13.43
N GLU A 120 2.61 9.42 13.28
CA GLU A 120 3.43 9.48 12.08
C GLU A 120 3.19 8.28 11.16
N LYS A 121 2.94 7.09 11.73
CA LYS A 121 2.65 5.88 10.96
C LYS A 121 1.65 4.99 11.67
N LEU A 122 0.80 4.34 10.90
CA LEU A 122 0.11 3.13 11.34
C LEU A 122 0.99 1.94 11.02
N ALA A 123 0.97 0.92 11.87
CA ALA A 123 1.74 -0.28 11.69
C ALA A 123 0.85 -1.52 11.85
N PHE A 124 1.11 -2.56 11.05
CA PHE A 124 0.26 -3.74 10.92
C PHE A 124 1.06 -5.02 10.72
N VAL A 125 0.58 -6.08 11.36
CA VAL A 125 0.73 -7.47 10.94
C VAL A 125 -0.66 -8.09 10.93
N PHE A 126 -1.04 -8.79 9.86
CA PHE A 126 -2.31 -9.52 9.82
C PHE A 126 -2.07 -10.98 10.14
N ARG A 127 -2.99 -11.60 10.86
CA ARG A 127 -2.88 -13.00 11.25
C ARG A 127 -4.23 -13.70 11.28
N ASN A 128 -4.21 -15.02 11.18
CA ASN A 128 -5.38 -15.82 11.51
C ASN A 128 -5.60 -15.90 13.03
N SER A 129 -6.76 -16.43 13.44
CA SER A 129 -7.20 -16.49 14.83
C SER A 129 -6.19 -17.15 15.78
N ASP A 130 -5.55 -18.25 15.35
CA ASP A 130 -4.61 -19.01 16.17
C ASP A 130 -3.15 -18.53 16.05
N GLY A 131 -2.87 -17.57 15.16
CA GLY A 131 -1.54 -17.02 14.93
C GLY A 131 -0.59 -17.96 14.20
N SER A 132 -1.06 -19.07 13.63
CA SER A 132 -0.23 -19.99 12.85
C SER A 132 0.17 -19.45 11.48
N SER A 133 -0.48 -18.38 11.01
CA SER A 133 -0.19 -17.76 9.73
C SER A 133 -0.28 -16.24 9.83
N GLU A 134 0.66 -15.56 9.18
CA GLU A 134 0.80 -14.10 9.22
C GLU A 134 1.03 -13.54 7.81
N CYS A 135 0.40 -12.41 7.51
CA CYS A 135 0.75 -11.59 6.36
C CYS A 135 1.52 -10.34 6.79
N LYS A 136 2.69 -10.19 6.18
CA LYS A 136 3.67 -9.11 6.36
C LYS A 136 4.06 -8.54 5.01
N THR A 137 5.01 -7.61 4.96
CA THR A 137 5.63 -7.20 3.68
C THR A 137 6.26 -8.41 2.98
N GLY A 138 6.53 -8.31 1.67
CA GLY A 138 7.16 -9.39 0.90
C GLY A 138 8.52 -9.86 1.45
N CYS A 139 9.23 -8.99 2.17
CA CYS A 139 10.51 -9.30 2.83
C CYS A 139 10.35 -9.75 4.31
N GLY A 140 9.13 -9.97 4.80
CA GLY A 140 8.85 -10.40 6.17
C GLY A 140 8.90 -9.31 7.24
N GLY A 141 9.11 -8.05 6.86
CA GLY A 141 9.00 -6.90 7.77
C GLY A 141 7.55 -6.46 7.99
N ASP A 142 7.31 -5.69 9.04
CA ASP A 142 5.98 -5.19 9.37
C ASP A 142 5.48 -4.16 8.34
N ILE A 143 4.16 -4.02 8.23
CA ILE A 143 3.54 -3.16 7.22
C ILE A 143 3.27 -1.79 7.82
N PHE A 144 3.73 -0.73 7.14
CA PHE A 144 3.56 0.65 7.61
C PHE A 144 2.72 1.48 6.63
N VAL A 145 1.79 2.27 7.17
CA VAL A 145 1.04 3.29 6.43
C VAL A 145 1.44 4.66 6.98
N GLN A 146 1.88 5.56 6.10
CA GLN A 146 2.25 6.92 6.48
C GLN A 146 1.01 7.71 6.90
N VAL A 147 1.13 8.43 8.02
CA VAL A 147 0.16 9.44 8.44
C VAL A 147 0.80 10.81 8.26
N PHE A 148 0.06 11.72 7.64
CA PHE A 148 0.51 13.08 7.36
C PHE A 148 -0.06 14.08 8.38
N PRO A 149 0.58 15.24 8.56
CA PRO A 149 0.01 16.31 9.38
C PRO A 149 -1.36 16.76 8.84
N LYS A 150 -2.22 17.29 9.72
CA LYS A 150 -3.61 17.73 9.39
C LYS A 150 -3.73 18.64 8.16
N ASN A 151 -2.70 19.43 7.86
CA ASN A 151 -2.71 20.40 6.76
C ASN A 151 -1.95 19.91 5.51
N PHE A 152 -1.82 18.60 5.33
CA PHE A 152 -1.16 18.06 4.15
C PHE A 152 -1.94 18.44 2.87
N PRO A 153 -1.28 19.00 1.84
CA PRO A 153 -1.99 19.47 0.66
C PRO A 153 -2.65 18.31 -0.08
N ALA A 154 -3.91 18.49 -0.47
CA ALA A 154 -4.59 17.55 -1.35
C ALA A 154 -3.86 17.44 -2.69
N SER A 155 -3.88 16.25 -3.30
CA SER A 155 -3.42 16.06 -4.66
C SER A 155 -4.24 16.95 -5.60
N LYS A 156 -3.56 17.80 -6.38
CA LYS A 156 -4.19 18.59 -7.44
C LYS A 156 -4.14 17.78 -8.73
N GLU A 157 -5.28 17.58 -9.38
CA GLU A 157 -5.29 17.12 -10.75
C GLU A 157 -4.68 18.21 -11.64
N ALA A 158 -3.57 17.87 -12.30
CA ALA A 158 -3.00 18.75 -13.30
C ALA A 158 -3.73 18.51 -14.63
N VAL A 159 -4.54 19.47 -15.07
CA VAL A 159 -5.02 19.51 -16.45
C VAL A 159 -3.83 19.87 -17.33
N TYR A 160 -3.24 18.86 -17.97
CA TYR A 160 -2.24 19.11 -18.99
C TYR A 160 -2.95 19.71 -20.20
N PRO A 161 -2.60 20.93 -20.65
CA PRO A 161 -3.10 21.42 -21.92
C PRO A 161 -2.70 20.41 -22.99
N ALA A 162 -3.64 19.99 -23.83
CA ALA A 162 -3.34 19.16 -24.99
C ALA A 162 -2.39 19.96 -25.88
N ALA A 163 -1.09 19.76 -25.68
CA ALA A 163 -0.09 20.23 -26.62
C ALA A 163 -0.37 19.45 -27.89
N HIS A 164 -1.00 20.09 -28.88
CA HIS A 164 -0.88 19.64 -30.25
C HIS A 164 0.60 19.81 -30.61
N PRO A 165 1.39 18.73 -30.80
CA PRO A 165 2.75 18.88 -31.29
C PRO A 165 2.65 19.50 -32.69
N ARG A 166 2.86 20.82 -32.79
CA ARG A 166 2.98 21.51 -34.06
C ARG A 166 4.37 21.21 -34.60
N TRP A 167 4.46 20.21 -35.46
CA TRP A 167 5.68 19.93 -36.23
C TRP A 167 5.88 21.04 -37.27
N GLU A 168 6.47 22.16 -36.85
CA GLU A 168 6.88 23.20 -37.77
C GLU A 168 8.11 22.69 -38.55
N ARG A 169 7.89 22.17 -39.75
CA ARG A 169 8.96 21.81 -40.68
C ARG A 169 9.71 23.09 -41.02
N LYS A 170 10.80 23.36 -40.33
CA LYS A 170 11.76 24.38 -40.72
C LYS A 170 12.40 23.90 -42.02
N SER A 171 11.87 24.35 -43.16
CA SER A 171 12.48 24.12 -44.46
C SER A 171 13.86 24.77 -44.46
N MET A 172 14.91 23.97 -44.35
CA MET A 172 16.28 24.45 -44.52
C MET A 172 16.50 24.72 -46.02
N PRO A 173 16.98 25.92 -46.40
CA PRO A 173 17.31 26.18 -47.80
C PRO A 173 18.49 25.29 -48.21
N MET A 174 18.29 24.58 -49.32
CA MET A 174 19.35 23.82 -49.99
C MET A 174 20.33 24.83 -50.59
N VAL A 175 21.51 24.94 -50.00
CA VAL A 175 22.64 25.61 -50.65
C VAL A 175 23.17 24.64 -51.72
N LEU A 176 23.28 25.18 -52.93
CA LEU A 176 23.44 24.54 -54.25
C LEU A 176 24.39 23.34 -54.31
#